data_AF-A0A7L0US07-F1
#
_entry.id   AF-A0A7L0US07-F1
#
_cell.length_a   1.000
_cell.length_b   1.000
_cell.length_c   1.000
_cell.angle_alpha   90.00
_cell.angle_beta   90.00
_cell.angle_gamma   90.00
#
_symmetry.space_group_name_H-M   'P 1'
#
loop_
_entity.id
_entity.type
_entity.pdbx_description
1 polymer ?
#
loop_
_entity_poly.entity_id
_entity_poly.type
_entity_poly.pdbx_seq_one_letter_code
_entity_poly.pdbx_strand_id
1 'polypeptide(L)'
;GRIACANVLSDLYAMGVTECDNVLMLLSVSQRMTEEVTGDMAGGTHRHGEDCDMGVGFGEYGVGFGVKACPMLTPALPRPDSAVPGDVLVLTKPLGTHMAVTAHQWLDIPERWNKIKLVVTREEVELAYQEAVSSMATLNRTAAGLMRAFGAHAATDVTGFGVLGHARALAAQQRLDVAFVIHNLPVIAKMAAVSKACGSRGGLLQGTAPETSG
;
A
#
# COMPACT_ATOMS: atom_id res chain seq x y z
N GLY A 1 -0.32 -10.80 -7.93
CA GLY A 1 -0.28 -11.79 -6.85
C GLY A 1 0.26 -11.21 -5.56
N ARG A 2 1.58 -11.22 -5.35
CA ARG A 2 2.25 -10.76 -4.11
C ARG A 2 1.73 -9.43 -3.53
N ILE A 3 1.69 -8.37 -4.35
CA ILE A 3 1.19 -7.05 -3.93
C ILE A 3 -0.27 -7.10 -3.44
N ALA A 4 -1.12 -7.90 -4.08
CA ALA A 4 -2.52 -8.04 -3.65
C ALA A 4 -2.62 -8.74 -2.29
N CYS A 5 -1.80 -9.76 -2.03
CA CYS A 5 -1.70 -10.40 -0.72
C CYS A 5 -1.21 -9.40 0.34
N ALA A 6 -0.12 -8.69 0.05
CA ALA A 6 0.45 -7.70 0.95
C ALA A 6 -0.54 -6.58 1.29
N ASN A 7 -1.28 -6.08 0.31
CA ASN A 7 -2.28 -5.03 0.50
C ASN A 7 -3.38 -5.45 1.48
N VAL A 8 -3.79 -6.71 1.46
CA VAL A 8 -4.86 -7.19 2.35
C VAL A 8 -4.35 -7.49 3.74
N LEU A 9 -3.15 -8.04 3.85
CA LEU A 9 -2.52 -8.25 5.15
C LEU A 9 -2.12 -6.92 5.80
N SER A 10 -2.00 -5.84 5.03
CA SER A 10 -1.65 -4.50 5.51
C SER A 10 -2.58 -3.99 6.61
N ASP A 11 -3.91 -4.11 6.43
CA ASP A 11 -4.91 -3.72 7.44
C ASP A 11 -4.72 -4.49 8.76
N LEU A 12 -4.41 -5.78 8.65
CA LEU A 12 -4.16 -6.64 9.80
C LEU A 12 -2.90 -6.21 10.56
N TYR A 13 -1.84 -5.90 9.82
CA TYR A 13 -0.58 -5.41 10.38
C TYR A 13 -0.71 -4.01 11.01
N ALA A 14 -1.57 -3.14 10.46
CA ALA A 14 -1.86 -1.83 11.04
C ALA A 14 -2.51 -1.93 12.43
N MET A 15 -3.21 -3.04 12.71
CA MET A 15 -3.74 -3.34 14.04
C MET A 15 -2.67 -3.92 14.98
N GLY A 16 -1.45 -4.17 14.51
CA GLY A 16 -0.38 -4.78 15.29
C GLY A 16 -0.52 -6.29 15.44
N VAL A 17 -1.34 -6.97 14.62
CA VAL A 17 -1.39 -8.43 14.56
C VAL A 17 -0.29 -8.93 13.63
N THR A 18 0.52 -9.92 14.04
CA THR A 18 1.64 -10.44 13.23
C THR A 18 1.37 -11.79 12.60
N GLU A 19 0.40 -12.53 13.14
CA GLU A 19 0.02 -13.88 12.70
C GLU A 19 -1.37 -13.82 12.08
N CYS A 20 -1.57 -14.51 10.97
CA CYS A 20 -2.86 -14.60 10.30
C CYS A 20 -3.15 -16.06 10.02
N ASP A 21 -4.19 -16.60 10.64
CA ASP A 21 -4.52 -18.01 10.49
C ASP A 21 -5.01 -18.31 9.09
N ASN A 22 -6.00 -17.54 8.61
CA ASN A 22 -6.64 -17.80 7.32
C ASN A 22 -6.72 -16.55 6.45
N VAL A 23 -6.47 -16.74 5.17
CA VAL A 23 -6.55 -15.71 4.14
C VAL A 23 -7.37 -16.23 2.97
N LEU A 24 -8.50 -15.60 2.68
CA LEU A 24 -9.37 -15.93 1.56
C LEU A 24 -9.09 -15.00 0.38
N MET A 25 -8.55 -15.52 -0.72
CA MET A 25 -8.36 -14.77 -1.95
C MET A 25 -9.67 -14.65 -2.72
N LEU A 26 -10.08 -13.42 -3.05
CA LEU A 26 -11.16 -13.09 -3.96
C LEU A 26 -10.57 -12.67 -5.30
N LEU A 27 -10.57 -13.60 -6.25
CA LEU A 27 -10.03 -13.36 -7.57
C LEU A 27 -11.15 -13.06 -8.57
N SER A 28 -11.04 -11.92 -9.25
CA SER A 28 -11.85 -11.61 -10.42
C SER A 28 -10.96 -11.38 -11.63
N VAL A 29 -11.15 -12.24 -12.64
CA VAL A 29 -10.27 -12.37 -13.80
C VAL A 29 -10.92 -11.70 -15.01
N SER A 30 -10.13 -10.98 -15.81
CA SER A 30 -10.64 -10.49 -17.10
C SER A 30 -10.95 -11.66 -18.02
N GLN A 31 -12.06 -11.60 -18.75
CA GLN A 31 -12.31 -12.51 -19.89
C GLN A 31 -11.25 -12.39 -21.00
N ARG A 32 -10.41 -11.34 -20.97
CA ARG A 32 -9.32 -11.11 -21.92
C ARG A 32 -7.96 -11.65 -21.43
N MET A 33 -7.88 -12.18 -20.21
CA MET A 33 -6.65 -12.75 -19.66
C MET A 33 -6.55 -14.24 -19.96
N THR A 34 -5.33 -14.75 -20.14
CA THR A 34 -5.08 -16.18 -20.29
C THR A 34 -5.11 -16.89 -18.93
N GLU A 35 -5.34 -18.20 -18.95
CA GLU A 35 -5.27 -19.04 -17.73
C GLU A 35 -3.88 -19.01 -17.11
N GLU A 36 -2.82 -18.91 -17.91
CA GLU A 36 -1.44 -18.81 -17.44
C GLU A 36 -1.22 -17.58 -16.54
N VAL A 37 -1.65 -16.40 -16.98
CA VAL A 37 -1.55 -15.16 -16.20
C VAL A 37 -2.34 -15.28 -14.90
N THR A 38 -3.49 -15.94 -14.95
CA THR A 38 -4.33 -16.21 -13.77
C THR A 38 -3.63 -17.15 -12.79
N GLY A 39 -3.02 -18.23 -13.29
CA GLY A 39 -2.24 -19.19 -12.51
C GLY A 39 -1.03 -18.56 -11.85
N ASP A 40 -0.29 -17.71 -12.56
CA ASP A 40 0.84 -16.96 -12.02
C ASP A 40 0.41 -15.99 -10.92
N MET A 41 -0.71 -15.30 -11.11
CA MET A 41 -1.24 -14.39 -10.08
C MET A 41 -1.68 -15.16 -8.83
N ALA A 42 -2.38 -16.28 -8.97
CA ALA A 42 -2.79 -17.12 -7.85
C ALA A 42 -1.55 -17.71 -7.14
N GLY A 43 -0.61 -18.29 -7.89
CA GLY A 43 0.61 -18.89 -7.37
C GLY A 43 1.50 -17.87 -6.65
N GLY A 44 1.61 -16.66 -7.19
CA GLY A 44 2.35 -15.56 -6.55
C GLY A 44 1.67 -15.02 -5.28
N THR A 45 0.36 -15.18 -5.14
CA THR A 45 -0.36 -14.80 -3.91
C THR A 45 -0.20 -15.90 -2.86
N HIS A 46 -0.37 -17.17 -3.26
CA HIS A 46 -0.20 -18.34 -2.39
C HIS A 46 1.21 -18.40 -1.79
N ARG A 47 2.26 -18.26 -2.62
CA ARG A 47 3.66 -18.20 -2.13
C ARG A 47 3.94 -17.04 -1.19
N HIS A 48 3.17 -15.96 -1.25
CA HIS A 48 3.41 -14.78 -0.41
C HIS A 48 2.70 -14.83 0.93
N GLY A 49 1.61 -15.59 1.01
CA GLY A 49 0.87 -15.86 2.24
C GLY A 49 1.04 -17.30 2.70
N GLU A 50 2.20 -17.93 2.45
CA GLU A 50 2.46 -19.34 2.78
C GLU A 50 2.39 -19.64 4.29
N ASP A 51 2.58 -18.60 5.11
CA ASP A 51 2.42 -18.65 6.57
C ASP A 51 0.95 -18.60 7.02
N CYS A 52 0.00 -18.51 6.08
CA CYS A 52 -1.44 -18.47 6.33
C CYS A 52 -2.14 -19.60 5.60
N ASP A 53 -3.19 -20.18 6.20
CA ASP A 53 -4.07 -21.11 5.51
C ASP A 53 -4.87 -20.35 4.43
N MET A 54 -4.56 -20.66 3.17
CA MET A 54 -4.99 -19.85 2.03
C MET A 54 -6.09 -20.55 1.24
N GLY A 55 -7.31 -19.99 1.31
CA GLY A 55 -8.44 -20.41 0.48
C GLY A 55 -8.59 -19.53 -0.77
N VAL A 56 -8.99 -20.10 -1.91
CA VAL A 56 -9.26 -19.34 -3.14
C VAL A 56 -10.76 -19.36 -3.45
N GLY A 57 -11.38 -18.18 -3.51
CA GLY A 57 -12.74 -17.96 -3.98
C GLY A 57 -12.75 -17.20 -5.30
N PHE A 58 -13.54 -17.68 -6.26
CA PHE A 58 -13.70 -17.05 -7.57
C PHE A 58 -15.00 -16.23 -7.61
N GLY A 59 -14.94 -15.02 -8.17
CA GLY A 59 -16.10 -14.16 -8.40
C GLY A 59 -16.11 -13.59 -9.83
N GLU A 60 -17.31 -13.36 -10.38
CA GLU A 60 -17.50 -12.86 -11.75
C GLU A 60 -17.76 -11.34 -11.77
N TYR A 61 -16.75 -10.49 -11.53
CA TYR A 61 -16.92 -9.03 -11.64
C TYR A 61 -15.62 -8.29 -12.08
N GLY A 62 -15.37 -8.16 -13.40
CA GLY A 62 -14.27 -7.34 -13.92
C GLY A 62 -12.85 -7.78 -13.50
N VAL A 63 -11.81 -7.00 -13.76
CA VAL A 63 -10.47 -7.28 -13.19
C VAL A 63 -10.42 -6.71 -11.79
N GLY A 64 -10.40 -7.59 -10.79
CA GLY A 64 -10.42 -7.19 -9.38
C GLY A 64 -9.73 -8.24 -8.52
N PHE A 65 -8.78 -7.80 -7.70
CA PHE A 65 -8.13 -8.64 -6.71
C PHE A 65 -8.55 -8.14 -5.34
N GLY A 66 -9.35 -8.93 -4.63
CA GLY A 66 -9.58 -8.77 -3.20
C GLY A 66 -8.96 -9.95 -2.48
N VAL A 67 -8.54 -9.78 -1.24
CA VAL A 67 -8.26 -10.90 -0.35
C VAL A 67 -8.96 -10.52 0.97
N LYS A 68 -9.42 -11.47 1.77
CA LYS A 68 -9.98 -11.25 3.10
C LYS A 68 -9.16 -12.04 4.09
N ALA A 69 -8.47 -11.35 4.99
CA ALA A 69 -7.79 -11.98 6.12
C ALA A 69 -8.78 -12.15 7.28
N CYS A 70 -8.79 -13.31 7.92
CA CYS A 70 -9.59 -13.56 9.12
C CYS A 70 -8.63 -13.90 10.27
N PRO A 71 -8.36 -12.97 11.20
CA PRO A 71 -7.43 -13.23 12.29
C PRO A 71 -8.09 -13.95 13.47
N MET A 72 -7.36 -14.84 14.15
CA MET A 72 -7.63 -15.17 15.55
C MET A 72 -7.31 -13.95 16.41
N LEU A 73 -8.34 -13.18 16.74
CA LEU A 73 -8.22 -12.06 17.66
C LEU A 73 -7.86 -12.59 19.06
N THR A 74 -6.62 -12.36 19.49
CA THR A 74 -6.31 -12.39 20.92
C THR A 74 -6.98 -11.16 21.58
N PRO A 75 -7.64 -11.30 22.74
CA PRO A 75 -8.44 -10.23 23.36
C PRO A 75 -7.64 -9.01 23.85
N ALA A 76 -6.33 -8.97 23.60
CA ALA A 76 -5.39 -7.97 24.11
C ALA A 76 -4.92 -6.96 23.05
N LEU A 77 -5.48 -6.97 21.84
CA LEU A 77 -5.01 -6.05 20.80
C LEU A 77 -5.45 -4.61 21.13
N PRO A 78 -4.52 -3.67 21.35
CA PRO A 78 -4.88 -2.28 21.61
C PRO A 78 -5.60 -1.69 20.40
N ARG A 79 -6.68 -0.95 20.64
CA ARG A 79 -7.31 -0.16 19.58
C ARG A 79 -6.34 0.95 19.15
N PRO A 80 -6.30 1.31 17.85
CA PRO A 80 -5.42 2.37 17.36
C PRO A 80 -5.97 3.77 17.68
N ASP A 81 -6.28 4.03 18.95
CA ASP A 81 -7.00 5.22 19.43
C ASP A 81 -6.33 5.92 20.63
N SER A 82 -5.08 5.57 20.93
CA SER A 82 -4.39 5.96 22.16
C SER A 82 -3.26 6.99 21.97
N ALA A 83 -3.21 7.71 20.84
CA ALA A 83 -2.19 8.73 20.60
C ALA A 83 -2.29 9.89 21.60
N VAL A 84 -1.14 10.44 21.98
CA VAL A 84 -1.01 11.54 22.94
C VAL A 84 -0.25 12.74 22.35
N PRO A 85 -0.50 13.98 22.79
CA PRO A 85 0.31 15.12 22.40
C PRO A 85 1.80 14.88 22.75
N GLY A 86 2.67 15.12 21.77
CA GLY A 86 4.11 14.84 21.90
C GLY A 86 4.56 13.55 21.21
N ASP A 87 3.62 12.70 20.79
CA ASP A 87 3.94 11.56 19.92
C ASP A 87 4.51 12.01 18.58
N VAL A 88 5.29 11.11 17.96
CA VAL A 88 5.87 11.29 16.64
C VAL A 88 5.23 10.35 15.62
N LEU A 89 5.14 10.81 14.37
CA LEU A 89 4.63 10.03 13.26
C LEU A 89 5.79 9.34 12.53
N VAL A 90 5.69 8.02 12.37
CA VAL A 90 6.67 7.21 11.64
C VAL A 90 5.98 6.57 10.45
N LEU A 91 6.55 6.73 9.26
CA LEU A 91 6.09 6.08 8.04
C LEU A 91 7.12 5.02 7.62
N THR A 92 6.67 3.80 7.35
CA THR A 92 7.55 2.63 7.15
C THR A 92 7.89 2.35 5.69
N LYS A 93 7.13 2.91 4.74
CA LYS A 93 7.37 2.80 3.30
C LYS A 93 7.35 4.17 2.61
N PRO A 94 8.14 4.36 1.54
CA PRO A 94 8.12 5.61 0.78
C PRO A 94 6.81 5.76 -0.02
N LEU A 95 6.38 7.00 -0.21
CA LEU A 95 5.21 7.37 -1.01
C LEU A 95 5.55 7.48 -2.50
N GLY A 96 4.52 7.55 -3.34
CA GLY A 96 4.63 7.76 -4.78
C GLY A 96 4.56 6.48 -5.61
N THR A 97 4.04 5.38 -5.05
CA THR A 97 3.90 4.10 -5.76
C THR A 97 3.02 4.25 -7.00
N HIS A 98 1.91 4.98 -6.89
CA HIS A 98 1.03 5.27 -8.03
C HIS A 98 1.72 6.08 -9.12
N MET A 99 2.59 7.04 -8.76
CA MET A 99 3.36 7.82 -9.74
C MET A 99 4.37 6.94 -10.47
N ALA A 100 5.05 6.03 -9.76
CA ALA A 100 6.02 5.12 -10.36
C ALA A 100 5.36 4.17 -11.37
N VAL A 101 4.26 3.52 -10.97
CA VAL A 101 3.49 2.62 -11.85
C VAL A 101 2.92 3.39 -13.06
N THR A 102 2.37 4.58 -12.83
CA THR A 102 1.81 5.41 -13.90
C THR A 102 2.89 5.86 -14.89
N ALA A 103 4.05 6.30 -14.40
CA ALA A 103 5.16 6.72 -15.24
C ALA A 103 5.68 5.55 -16.11
N HIS A 104 5.79 4.35 -15.52
CA HIS A 104 6.18 3.15 -16.25
C HIS A 104 5.18 2.81 -17.36
N GLN A 105 3.87 2.81 -17.07
CA GLN A 105 2.82 2.61 -18.09
C GLN A 105 2.86 3.64 -19.21
N TRP A 106 3.32 4.86 -18.94
CA TRP A 106 3.38 5.92 -19.94
C TRP A 106 4.53 5.73 -20.93
N LEU A 107 5.54 4.90 -20.63
CA LEU A 107 6.64 4.59 -21.55
C LEU A 107 6.14 4.05 -22.89
N ASP A 108 5.05 3.28 -22.86
CA ASP A 108 4.41 2.66 -24.03
C ASP A 108 3.36 3.56 -24.70
N ILE A 109 3.09 4.75 -24.15
CA ILE A 109 2.08 5.70 -24.64
C ILE A 109 2.77 7.02 -25.01
N PRO A 110 3.18 7.23 -26.28
CA PRO A 110 4.01 8.36 -26.67
C PRO A 110 3.48 9.74 -26.25
N GLU A 111 2.16 9.95 -26.36
CA GLU A 111 1.50 11.20 -25.97
C GLU A 111 1.62 11.51 -24.48
N ARG A 112 1.63 10.46 -23.64
CA ARG A 112 1.76 10.60 -22.19
C ARG A 112 3.22 10.68 -21.78
N TRP A 113 4.10 9.88 -22.38
CA TRP A 113 5.56 9.97 -22.18
C TRP A 113 6.08 11.39 -22.47
N ASN A 114 5.59 12.01 -23.54
CA ASN A 114 5.98 13.37 -23.92
C ASN A 114 5.74 14.42 -22.82
N LYS A 115 4.85 14.17 -21.84
CA LYS A 115 4.60 15.07 -20.71
C LYS A 115 5.69 15.03 -19.64
N ILE A 116 6.34 13.88 -19.47
CA ILE A 116 7.28 13.63 -18.37
C ILE A 116 8.72 13.39 -18.85
N LYS A 117 8.95 13.18 -20.15
CA LYS A 117 10.27 12.91 -20.75
C LYS A 117 11.33 14.00 -20.50
N LEU A 118 10.91 15.23 -20.19
CA LEU A 118 11.82 16.34 -19.88
C LEU A 118 12.22 16.38 -18.40
N VAL A 119 11.58 15.56 -17.56
CA VAL A 119 11.71 15.57 -16.11
C VAL A 119 12.39 14.31 -15.59
N VAL A 120 12.20 13.19 -16.29
CA VAL A 120 12.76 11.88 -15.94
C VAL A 120 13.26 11.12 -17.17
N THR A 121 14.30 10.32 -16.98
CA THR A 121 14.78 9.38 -18.00
C THR A 121 14.01 8.05 -17.95
N ARG A 122 14.18 7.20 -18.97
CA ARG A 122 13.54 5.87 -18.99
C ARG A 122 14.10 4.97 -17.89
N GLU A 123 15.40 5.06 -17.66
CA GLU A 123 16.13 4.31 -16.64
C GLU A 123 15.66 4.70 -15.23
N GLU A 124 15.46 6.01 -14.99
CA GLU A 124 14.94 6.49 -13.70
C GLU A 124 13.51 6.00 -13.44
N VAL A 125 12.67 5.93 -14.48
CA VAL A 125 11.31 5.39 -14.36
C VAL A 125 11.33 3.90 -14.07
N GLU A 126 12.20 3.14 -14.73
CA GLU A 126 12.36 1.71 -14.46
C GLU A 126 12.82 1.45 -13.03
N LEU A 127 13.82 2.19 -12.54
CA LEU A 127 14.30 2.08 -11.16
C LEU A 127 13.19 2.38 -10.15
N ALA A 128 12.44 3.48 -10.35
CA ALA A 128 11.32 3.84 -9.49
C ALA A 128 10.20 2.79 -9.52
N TYR A 129 9.94 2.18 -10.68
CA TYR A 129 8.97 1.11 -10.81
C TYR A 129 9.38 -0.14 -10.02
N GLN A 130 10.65 -0.57 -10.14
CA GLN A 130 11.15 -1.72 -9.37
C GLN A 130 11.14 -1.45 -7.86
N GLU A 131 11.52 -0.24 -7.43
CA GLU A 131 11.43 0.18 -6.03
C GLU A 131 9.98 0.17 -5.53
N ALA A 132 9.03 0.70 -6.31
CA ALA A 132 7.62 0.67 -5.98
C ALA A 132 7.09 -0.77 -5.88
N VAL A 133 7.39 -1.63 -6.85
CA VAL A 133 6.98 -3.05 -6.85
C VAL A 133 7.53 -3.77 -5.61
N SER A 134 8.80 -3.54 -5.28
CA SER A 134 9.44 -4.11 -4.09
C SER A 134 8.77 -3.63 -2.80
N SER A 135 8.55 -2.32 -2.68
CA SER A 135 7.89 -1.70 -1.51
C SER A 135 6.47 -2.23 -1.32
N MET A 136 5.67 -2.22 -2.39
CA MET A 136 4.28 -2.71 -2.37
C MET A 136 4.18 -4.22 -2.11
N ALA A 137 5.19 -5.01 -2.50
CA ALA A 137 5.24 -6.44 -2.25
C ALA A 137 5.87 -6.80 -0.89
N THR A 138 6.24 -5.81 -0.07
CA THR A 138 6.79 -6.03 1.26
C THR A 138 5.66 -6.03 2.29
N LEU A 139 5.57 -7.11 3.09
CA LEU A 139 4.60 -7.24 4.16
C LEU A 139 4.91 -6.27 5.32
N ASN A 140 3.87 -5.68 5.91
CA ASN A 140 4.00 -4.85 7.12
C ASN A 140 4.16 -5.69 8.41
N ARG A 141 4.42 -7.01 8.32
CA ARG A 141 4.54 -7.94 9.46
C ARG A 141 5.59 -7.51 10.47
N THR A 142 6.78 -7.13 9.99
CA THR A 142 7.86 -6.65 10.87
C THR A 142 7.47 -5.35 11.56
N ALA A 143 6.83 -4.41 10.84
CA ALA A 143 6.34 -3.16 11.42
C ALA A 143 5.31 -3.43 12.53
N ALA A 144 4.35 -4.34 12.30
CA ALA A 144 3.37 -4.75 13.31
C ALA A 144 4.02 -5.34 14.58
N GLY A 145 5.06 -6.16 14.42
CA GLY A 145 5.83 -6.70 15.54
C GLY A 145 6.55 -5.61 16.34
N LEU A 146 7.20 -4.68 15.64
CA LEU A 146 7.93 -3.56 16.24
C LEU A 146 6.99 -2.58 16.93
N MET A 147 5.80 -2.33 16.39
CA MET A 147 4.79 -1.49 17.05
C MET A 147 4.50 -1.97 18.48
N ARG A 148 4.36 -3.28 18.69
CA ARG A 148 4.16 -3.84 20.03
C ARG A 148 5.41 -3.73 20.89
N ALA A 149 6.58 -4.02 20.33
CA ALA A 149 7.84 -4.00 21.06
C ALA A 149 8.21 -2.60 21.57
N PHE A 150 7.86 -1.56 20.81
CA PHE A 150 8.19 -0.17 21.13
C PHE A 150 6.99 0.63 21.70
N GLY A 151 5.85 -0.02 21.95
CA GLY A 151 4.70 0.62 22.58
C GLY A 151 4.01 1.69 21.71
N ALA A 152 3.84 1.42 20.42
CA ALA A 152 3.12 2.32 19.52
C ALA A 152 1.67 2.55 20.00
N HIS A 153 1.25 3.81 20.02
CA HIS A 153 -0.06 4.20 20.53
C HIS A 153 -1.21 4.07 19.52
N ALA A 154 -0.90 4.23 18.23
CA ALA A 154 -1.86 4.13 17.15
C ALA A 154 -1.11 3.88 15.82
N ALA A 155 -1.77 3.22 14.88
CA ALA A 155 -1.28 3.09 13.52
C ALA A 155 -2.43 2.95 12.52
N THR A 156 -2.11 3.27 11.28
CA THR A 156 -2.90 3.02 10.07
C THR A 156 -1.92 2.65 8.97
N ASP A 157 -2.35 1.84 8.02
CA ASP A 157 -1.64 1.74 6.75
C ASP A 157 -2.01 2.91 5.82
N VAL A 158 -1.26 3.06 4.73
CA VAL A 158 -1.49 4.09 3.72
C VAL A 158 -1.78 3.43 2.38
N THR A 159 -3.03 3.55 1.92
CA THR A 159 -3.48 2.96 0.66
C THR A 159 -4.20 4.00 -0.21
N GLY A 160 -5.40 3.71 -0.70
CA GLY A 160 -6.04 4.43 -1.80
C GLY A 160 -6.41 5.89 -1.51
N PHE A 161 -6.49 6.29 -0.23
CA PHE A 161 -6.82 7.67 0.15
C PHE A 161 -5.59 8.57 0.27
N GLY A 162 -4.38 8.01 0.14
CA GLY A 162 -3.12 8.71 0.32
C GLY A 162 -2.83 9.06 1.78
N VAL A 163 -1.59 9.46 2.04
CA VAL A 163 -1.07 9.69 3.40
C VAL A 163 -1.91 10.67 4.21
N LEU A 164 -2.42 11.74 3.58
CA LEU A 164 -3.23 12.74 4.28
C LEU A 164 -4.63 12.22 4.62
N GLY A 165 -5.22 11.42 3.74
CA GLY A 165 -6.52 10.79 3.97
C GLY A 165 -6.47 9.84 5.16
N HIS A 166 -5.49 8.92 5.16
CA HIS A 166 -5.30 7.96 6.25
C HIS A 166 -4.88 8.65 7.56
N ALA A 167 -4.00 9.64 7.53
CA ALA A 167 -3.62 10.40 8.72
C ALA A 167 -4.82 11.14 9.36
N ARG A 168 -5.71 11.71 8.54
CA ARG A 168 -6.96 12.34 9.03
C ARG A 168 -7.92 11.33 9.64
N ALA A 169 -8.09 10.17 9.00
CA ALA A 169 -8.93 9.11 9.53
C ALA A 169 -8.41 8.60 10.88
N LEU A 170 -7.09 8.39 10.98
CA LEU A 170 -6.46 7.98 12.24
C LEU A 170 -6.61 9.05 13.32
N ALA A 171 -6.35 10.33 13.00
CA ALA A 171 -6.52 11.43 13.96
C ALA A 171 -7.97 11.52 14.49
N ALA A 172 -8.96 11.35 13.62
CA ALA A 172 -10.37 11.38 14.00
C ALA A 172 -10.80 10.20 14.91
N GLN A 173 -10.02 9.12 14.95
CA GLN A 173 -10.29 7.95 15.79
C GLN A 173 -9.69 8.07 17.20
N GLN A 174 -8.83 9.06 17.46
CA GLN A 174 -8.14 9.19 18.74
C GLN A 174 -9.10 9.59 19.86
N ARG A 175 -8.87 9.04 21.08
CA ARG A 175 -9.69 9.37 22.26
C ARG A 175 -9.36 10.74 22.84
N LEU A 176 -8.11 11.15 22.74
CA LEU A 176 -7.64 12.47 23.13
C LEU A 176 -7.79 13.43 21.97
N ASP A 177 -7.96 14.72 22.30
CA ASP A 177 -7.97 15.78 21.31
C ASP A 177 -6.54 16.02 20.80
N VAL A 178 -6.21 15.40 19.67
CA VAL A 178 -4.89 15.45 19.04
C VAL A 178 -5.00 15.82 17.57
N ALA A 179 -3.97 16.49 17.06
CA ALA A 179 -3.81 16.80 15.65
C ALA A 179 -2.45 16.31 15.16
N PHE A 180 -2.43 15.77 13.94
CA PHE A 180 -1.22 15.24 13.32
C PHE A 180 -0.61 16.27 12.36
N VAL A 181 0.68 16.57 12.56
CA VAL A 181 1.44 17.48 11.70
C VAL A 181 2.56 16.70 11.02
N ILE A 182 2.43 16.52 9.71
CA ILE A 182 3.43 15.84 8.87
C ILE A 182 4.41 16.89 8.34
N HIS A 183 5.68 16.78 8.72
CA HIS A 183 6.71 17.76 8.40
C HIS A 183 7.47 17.45 7.10
N ASN A 184 7.61 16.17 6.79
CA ASN A 184 8.32 15.70 5.61
C ASN A 184 7.66 14.42 5.09
N LEU A 185 7.88 14.12 3.82
CA LEU A 185 7.34 12.96 3.13
C LEU A 185 8.49 12.20 2.49
N PRO A 186 8.78 10.94 2.89
CA PRO A 186 9.68 10.09 2.13
C PRO A 186 8.97 9.70 0.83
N VAL A 187 9.60 10.00 -0.31
CA VAL A 187 9.01 9.80 -1.63
C VAL A 187 10.02 9.05 -2.49
N ILE A 188 9.55 8.05 -3.25
CA ILE A 188 10.35 7.33 -4.24
C ILE A 188 11.04 8.35 -5.15
N ALA A 189 12.33 8.15 -5.41
CA ALA A 189 13.14 9.12 -6.12
C ALA A 189 12.47 9.57 -7.44
N LYS A 190 12.58 10.87 -7.75
CA LYS A 190 11.98 11.52 -8.94
C LYS A 190 10.45 11.56 -8.99
N MET A 191 9.71 10.81 -8.19
CA MET A 191 8.24 10.78 -8.26
C MET A 191 7.59 12.10 -7.84
N ALA A 192 8.22 12.86 -6.94
CA ALA A 192 7.82 14.23 -6.64
C ALA A 192 7.88 15.16 -7.88
N ALA A 193 8.94 15.01 -8.70
CA ALA A 193 9.11 15.81 -9.92
C ALA A 193 8.12 15.38 -11.01
N VAL A 194 7.91 14.08 -11.19
CA VAL A 194 6.88 13.52 -12.09
C VAL A 194 5.49 14.02 -11.69
N SER A 195 5.16 13.95 -10.39
CA SER A 195 3.88 14.43 -9.88
C SER A 195 3.66 15.92 -10.18
N LYS A 196 4.70 16.74 -9.99
CA LYS A 196 4.66 18.17 -10.32
C LYS A 196 4.47 18.42 -11.82
N ALA A 197 5.11 17.63 -12.68
CA ALA A 197 4.94 17.71 -14.14
C ALA A 197 3.53 17.35 -14.60
N CYS A 198 2.85 16.46 -13.85
CA CYS A 198 1.46 16.07 -14.09
C CYS A 198 0.42 17.08 -13.57
N GLY A 199 0.85 18.15 -12.88
CA GLY A 199 -0.03 19.18 -12.34
C GLY A 199 -1.01 18.65 -11.29
N SER A 200 -2.27 19.10 -11.34
CA SER A 200 -3.31 18.73 -10.36
C SER A 200 -3.67 17.25 -10.31
N ARG A 201 -3.24 16.46 -11.31
CA ARG A 201 -3.47 15.00 -11.34
C ARG A 201 -2.46 14.21 -10.50
N GLY A 202 -1.36 14.84 -10.09
CA GLY A 202 -0.27 14.17 -9.38
C GLY A 202 -0.55 13.90 -7.91
N GLY A 203 -1.17 14.85 -7.19
CA GLY A 203 -1.64 14.73 -5.80
C GLY A 203 -0.61 14.40 -4.71
N LEU A 204 0.62 14.03 -5.08
CA LEU A 204 1.61 13.44 -4.18
C LEU A 204 2.13 14.45 -3.17
N LEU A 205 2.40 15.68 -3.63
CA LEU A 205 2.87 16.77 -2.77
C LEU A 205 1.76 17.30 -1.85
N GLN A 206 0.50 17.05 -2.18
CA GLN A 206 -0.66 17.38 -1.35
C GLN A 206 -1.02 16.25 -0.38
N GLY A 207 -0.34 15.10 -0.46
CA GLY A 207 -0.62 13.92 0.34
C GLY A 207 -1.91 13.18 -0.04
N THR A 208 -2.50 13.49 -1.20
CA THR A 208 -3.76 12.92 -1.69
C THR A 208 -3.56 11.92 -2.83
N ALA A 209 -2.32 11.65 -3.23
CA ALA A 209 -2.03 10.61 -4.20
C ALA A 209 -2.38 9.24 -3.60
N PRO A 210 -3.07 8.36 -4.35
CA PRO A 210 -3.34 7.01 -3.88
C PRO A 210 -2.03 6.24 -3.77
N GLU A 211 -1.93 5.40 -2.75
CA GLU A 211 -0.89 4.39 -2.60
C GLU A 211 -1.54 3.00 -2.71
N THR A 212 -0.74 1.99 -3.06
CA THR A 212 -1.18 0.59 -3.00
C THR A 212 -0.25 -0.14 -2.04
N SER A 213 -0.78 -0.86 -1.06
CA SER A 213 0.03 -1.64 -0.10
C SER A 213 1.20 -0.85 0.52
N GLY A 214 0.91 0.37 0.97
CA GLY A 214 1.88 1.26 1.60
C GLY A 214 2.22 0.92 3.05
#